data_AF-A0A7Z3GP73-F1
#
_entry.id   AF-A0A7Z3GP73-F1
#
_cell.length_a   1.000
_cell.length_b   1.000
_cell.length_c   1.000
_cell.angle_alpha   90.00
_cell.angle_beta   90.00
_cell.angle_gamma   90.00
#
_symmetry.space_group_name_H-M   'P 1'
#
loop_
_entity.id
_entity.type
_entity.pdbx_description
1 polymer ?
#
loop_
_entity_poly.entity_id
_entity_poly.type
_entity_poly.pdbx_seq_one_letter_code
_entity_poly.pdbx_strand_id
1 'polypeptide(L)'
;MSHKPSQAQLNAVLSQLTESDFKSISDLSGPREANLFAIRELFRQGLIKGVLIDDPFGAEDNDGPLLCNAERLRLRKPCAQTVGEEHAELLMPRLGLLTL
;
A
#
# COMPACT_ATOMS: atom_id res chain seq x y z
N MET A 1 0.76 -14.49 -20.14
CA MET A 1 -0.61 -13.96 -19.95
C MET A 1 -0.57 -13.14 -18.66
N SER A 2 -0.74 -11.81 -18.70
CA SER A 2 -0.89 -11.04 -17.45
C SER A 2 -2.24 -11.40 -16.84
N HIS A 3 -2.24 -12.09 -15.71
CA HIS A 3 -3.45 -12.30 -14.92
C HIS A 3 -3.69 -11.07 -14.06
N LYS A 4 -4.28 -10.04 -14.67
CA LYS A 4 -4.62 -8.81 -13.96
C LYS A 4 -5.74 -9.10 -12.95
N PRO A 5 -5.53 -8.89 -11.64
CA PRO A 5 -6.56 -9.13 -10.65
C PRO A 5 -7.72 -8.16 -10.85
N SER A 6 -8.94 -8.68 -10.76
CA SER A 6 -10.16 -7.88 -10.75
C SER A 6 -10.25 -7.01 -9.50
N GLN A 7 -11.01 -5.92 -9.56
CA GLN A 7 -11.25 -5.06 -8.39
C GLN A 7 -11.87 -5.82 -7.21
N ALA A 8 -12.73 -6.81 -7.50
CA ALA A 8 -13.32 -7.66 -6.48
C ALA A 8 -12.27 -8.50 -5.73
N GLN A 9 -11.27 -9.02 -6.44
CA GLN A 9 -10.16 -9.77 -5.82
C GLN A 9 -9.27 -8.86 -4.96
N LEU A 10 -8.97 -7.65 -5.44
CA LEU A 10 -8.22 -6.66 -4.66
C LEU A 10 -8.94 -6.32 -3.36
N ASN A 11 -10.24 -6.02 -3.43
CA ASN A 11 -11.05 -5.70 -2.26
C ASN A 11 -11.19 -6.88 -1.29
N ALA A 12 -11.27 -8.11 -1.82
CA ALA A 12 -11.34 -9.33 -1.00
C ALA A 12 -10.04 -9.57 -0.21
N VAL A 13 -8.88 -9.26 -0.77
CA VAL A 13 -7.61 -9.33 -0.03
C VAL A 13 -7.53 -8.20 1.00
N LEU A 14 -7.89 -6.97 0.62
CA LEU A 14 -7.86 -5.82 1.54
C LEU A 14 -8.75 -6.01 2.76
N SER A 15 -9.96 -6.56 2.60
CA SER A 15 -10.90 -6.77 3.71
C SER A 15 -10.42 -7.80 4.73
N GLN A 16 -9.45 -8.64 4.37
CA GLN A 16 -8.86 -9.64 5.25
C GLN A 16 -7.63 -9.13 5.99
N LEU A 17 -7.05 -7.99 5.60
CA LEU A 17 -5.88 -7.41 6.23
C LEU A 17 -6.28 -6.34 7.25
N THR A 18 -5.47 -6.18 8.28
CA THR A 18 -5.60 -5.09 9.26
C THR A 18 -4.32 -4.26 9.28
N GLU A 19 -4.33 -3.13 10.00
CA GLU A 19 -3.13 -2.29 10.16
C GLU A 19 -2.18 -2.82 11.25
N SER A 20 -2.74 -3.53 12.23
CA SER A 20 -2.05 -4.00 13.45
C SER A 20 -1.45 -5.39 13.28
N ASP A 21 -2.17 -6.29 12.63
CA ASP A 21 -1.82 -7.70 12.61
C ASP A 21 -1.08 -8.07 11.33
N PHE A 22 -0.15 -9.00 11.46
CA PHE A 22 0.58 -9.55 10.34
C PHE A 22 -0.11 -10.81 9.84
N LYS A 23 -0.31 -10.89 8.52
CA LYS A 23 -0.78 -12.10 7.85
C LYS A 23 0.21 -12.57 6.80
N SER A 24 0.26 -13.87 6.58
CA SER A 24 0.90 -14.48 5.43
C SER A 24 -0.13 -14.77 4.33
N ILE A 25 0.35 -15.10 3.13
CA ILE A 25 -0.50 -15.58 2.05
C ILE A 25 -1.34 -16.80 2.47
N SER A 26 -0.80 -17.65 3.34
CA SER A 26 -1.48 -18.86 3.83
C SER A 26 -2.66 -18.56 4.76
N ASP A 27 -2.69 -17.36 5.34
CA ASP A 27 -3.78 -16.90 6.23
C ASP A 27 -4.93 -16.25 5.45
N LEU A 28 -4.77 -16.07 4.13
CA LEU A 28 -5.78 -15.48 3.26
C LEU A 28 -6.67 -16.57 2.67
N SER A 29 -7.98 -16.34 2.72
CA SER A 29 -8.95 -17.20 2.06
C SER A 29 -8.92 -17.04 0.54
N GLY A 30 -9.30 -18.10 -0.17
CA GLY A 30 -9.40 -18.13 -1.63
C GLY A 30 -8.18 -18.74 -2.33
N PRO A 31 -8.16 -18.74 -3.68
CA PRO A 31 -7.08 -19.34 -4.44
C PRO A 31 -5.76 -18.59 -4.22
N ARG A 32 -4.73 -19.34 -3.79
CA ARG A 32 -3.41 -18.80 -3.47
C ARG A 32 -2.82 -17.96 -4.60
N GLU A 33 -2.88 -18.46 -5.83
CA GLU A 33 -2.35 -17.80 -7.01
C GLU A 33 -3.05 -16.45 -7.28
N ALA A 34 -4.38 -16.43 -7.21
CA ALA A 34 -5.16 -15.20 -7.36
C ALA A 34 -4.82 -14.16 -6.28
N ASN A 35 -4.62 -14.62 -5.05
CA ASN A 35 -4.22 -13.76 -3.94
C ASN A 35 -2.81 -13.17 -4.16
N LEU A 36 -1.87 -13.94 -4.70
CA LEU A 36 -0.52 -13.46 -5.03
C LEU A 36 -0.54 -12.36 -6.10
N PHE A 37 -1.33 -12.53 -7.16
CA PHE A 37 -1.54 -11.48 -8.16
C PHE A 37 -2.14 -10.21 -7.53
N ALA A 38 -3.15 -10.36 -6.68
CA ALA A 38 -3.76 -9.25 -5.97
C ALA A 38 -2.78 -8.54 -5.02
N ILE A 39 -1.99 -9.29 -4.24
CA ILE A 39 -0.99 -8.74 -3.33
C ILE A 39 0.07 -7.93 -4.09
N ARG A 40 0.60 -8.47 -5.19
CA ARG A 40 1.59 -7.76 -6.02
C ARG A 40 1.05 -6.41 -6.48
N GLU A 41 -0.19 -6.39 -6.96
CA GLU A 41 -0.84 -5.18 -7.43
C GLU A 41 -1.15 -4.19 -6.29
N LEU A 42 -1.67 -4.67 -5.14
CA LEU A 42 -1.93 -3.84 -3.96
C LEU A 42 -0.64 -3.22 -3.39
N PHE A 43 0.46 -3.97 -3.43
CA PHE A 43 1.77 -3.49 -2.99
C PHE A 43 2.30 -2.41 -3.94
N ARG A 44 2.16 -2.61 -5.26
CA ARG A 44 2.49 -1.61 -6.29
C ARG A 44 1.67 -0.33 -6.14
N GLN A 45 0.40 -0.45 -5.76
CA GLN A 45 -0.48 0.69 -5.44
C GLN A 45 -0.16 1.35 -4.08
N GLY A 46 0.71 0.74 -3.28
CA GLY A 46 1.08 1.24 -1.96
C GLY A 46 -0.02 1.09 -0.90
N LEU A 47 -1.05 0.28 -1.14
CA LEU A 47 -2.16 0.07 -0.19
C LEU A 47 -1.79 -0.88 0.94
N ILE A 48 -0.81 -1.74 0.72
CA ILE A 48 -0.32 -2.71 1.70
C ILE A 48 1.20 -2.63 1.82
N LYS A 49 1.72 -3.24 2.88
CA LYS A 49 3.15 -3.48 3.10
C LYS A 49 3.36 -4.89 3.63
N GLY A 50 4.54 -5.43 3.40
CA GLY A 50 4.92 -6.79 3.79
C GLY A 50 6.25 -7.18 3.16
N VAL A 51 6.59 -8.46 3.27
CA VAL A 51 7.72 -9.11 2.62
C VAL A 51 7.19 -9.87 1.42
N LEU A 52 7.64 -9.49 0.23
CA LEU A 52 7.33 -10.19 -1.02
C LEU A 52 8.50 -11.08 -1.40
N ILE A 53 8.23 -12.30 -1.83
CA ILE A 53 9.23 -13.25 -2.28
C ILE A 53 8.89 -13.61 -3.71
N ASP A 54 9.75 -13.17 -4.62
CA ASP A 54 9.63 -13.45 -6.05
C ASP A 54 9.85 -14.94 -6.35
N ASP A 55 9.37 -15.37 -7.50
CA ASP A 55 9.54 -16.74 -7.96
C ASP A 55 11.03 -17.07 -8.19
N PRO A 56 11.58 -18.11 -7.54
CA PRO A 56 13.00 -18.43 -7.60
C PRO A 56 13.44 -18.95 -8.97
N PHE A 57 12.49 -19.34 -9.84
CA PHE A 57 12.77 -19.76 -11.21
C PHE A 57 12.73 -18.59 -12.20
N GLY A 58 12.52 -17.36 -11.72
CA GLY A 58 12.50 -16.16 -12.53
C GLY A 58 11.25 -16.04 -13.41
N ALA A 59 10.15 -16.66 -12.99
CA ALA A 59 8.89 -16.52 -13.69
C ALA A 59 8.40 -15.07 -13.60
N GLU A 60 8.02 -14.49 -14.73
CA GLU A 60 7.53 -13.12 -14.84
C GLU A 60 6.37 -13.02 -15.83
N ASP A 61 5.57 -11.98 -15.68
CA ASP A 61 4.59 -11.54 -16.68
C ASP A 61 4.85 -10.08 -17.08
N ASN A 62 3.93 -9.47 -17.83
CA ASN A 62 4.14 -8.09 -18.31
C ASN A 62 4.21 -7.07 -17.17
N ASP A 63 3.78 -7.44 -15.96
CA ASP A 63 3.79 -6.59 -14.77
C ASP A 63 5.01 -6.87 -13.87
N GLY A 64 5.95 -7.71 -14.33
CA GLY A 64 7.22 -8.02 -13.67
C GLY A 64 7.25 -9.43 -13.05
N PRO A 65 8.19 -9.67 -12.11
CA PRO A 65 8.33 -10.96 -11.46
C PRO A 65 7.04 -11.43 -10.80
N LEU A 66 6.75 -12.72 -10.95
CA LEU A 66 5.68 -13.37 -10.20
C LEU A 66 6.14 -13.56 -8.76
N LEU A 67 5.18 -13.52 -7.84
CA LEU A 67 5.44 -13.82 -6.44
C LEU A 67 5.26 -15.31 -6.21
N CYS A 68 6.23 -15.97 -5.56
CA CYS A 68 6.02 -17.31 -5.06
C CYS A 68 5.46 -17.31 -3.63
N ASN A 69 5.72 -16.27 -2.84
CA ASN A 69 5.24 -16.16 -1.45
C ASN A 69 5.11 -14.70 -1.00
N ALA A 70 4.33 -14.48 0.06
CA ALA A 70 4.17 -13.18 0.68
C ALA A 70 3.89 -13.30 2.18
N GLU A 71 4.60 -12.52 2.99
CA GLU A 71 4.56 -12.59 4.44
C GLU A 71 4.44 -11.21 5.09
N ARG A 72 4.03 -11.18 6.36
CA ARG A 72 3.93 -9.96 7.17
C ARG A 72 3.08 -8.86 6.50
N LEU A 73 2.07 -9.30 5.76
CA LEU A 73 1.11 -8.46 5.05
C LEU A 73 0.26 -7.70 6.06
N ARG A 74 0.10 -6.40 5.83
CA ARG A 74 -0.80 -5.52 6.56
C ARG A 74 -1.19 -4.32 5.70
N LEU A 75 -2.29 -3.68 6.06
CA LEU A 75 -2.69 -2.42 5.46
C LEU A 75 -1.62 -1.34 5.72
N ARG A 76 -1.36 -0.52 4.70
CA ARG A 76 -0.55 0.67 4.86
C ARG A 76 -1.46 1.76 5.39
N LYS A 77 -1.15 2.30 6.58
CA LYS A 77 -1.78 3.54 7.05
C LYS A 77 -1.62 4.58 5.96
N PRO A 78 -2.68 5.29 5.55
CA PRO A 78 -2.51 6.46 4.70
C PRO A 78 -1.53 7.38 5.42
N CYS A 79 -0.33 7.51 4.87
CA CYS A 79 0.57 8.56 5.29
C CYS A 79 -0.19 9.84 4.94
N ALA A 80 -0.74 10.52 5.93
CA ALA A 80 -1.09 11.92 5.76
C ALA A 80 0.18 12.55 5.21
N GLN A 81 0.19 12.88 3.92
CA GLN A 81 1.18 13.80 3.39
C GLN A 81 0.93 15.08 4.17
N THR A 82 1.70 15.30 5.23
CA THR A 82 1.99 16.64 5.70
C THR A 82 2.79 17.25 4.57
N VAL A 83 2.08 17.72 3.55
CA VAL A 83 2.63 18.70 2.63
C VAL A 83 2.95 19.87 3.55
N GLY A 84 4.24 20.04 3.84
CA GLY A 84 4.71 21.27 4.43
C GLY A 84 4.28 22.38 3.50
N GLU A 85 3.34 23.20 3.97
CA GLU A 85 3.23 24.60 3.54
C GLU A 85 4.51 25.31 4.03
N GLU A 86 5.64 24.99 3.42
CA GLU A 86 6.80 25.88 3.38
C GLU A 86 6.61 26.82 2.19
N HIS A 87 5.76 27.82 2.40
CA HIS A 87 5.98 29.13 1.81
C HIS A 87 5.98 30.16 2.94
N ALA A 88 7.11 30.20 3.63
CA ALA A 88 7.43 31.32 4.50
C ALA A 88 7.76 32.53 3.63
N GLU A 89 6.91 33.56 3.67
CA GLU A 89 7.36 34.94 3.65
C GLU A 89 6.35 35.76 4.46
N LEU A 90 6.57 35.89 5.77
CA LEU A 90 7.05 37.14 6.38
C LEU A 90 6.27 38.36 5.89
N LEU A 91 5.28 38.79 6.68
CA LEU A 91 5.17 40.17 7.23
C LEU A 91 3.74 40.48 7.67
N MET A 92 3.44 40.24 8.93
CA MET A 92 2.61 41.10 9.80
C MET A 92 2.99 40.67 11.24
N PRO A 93 3.25 41.59 12.19
CA PRO A 93 2.20 42.52 12.63
C PRO A 93 2.73 43.91 13.03
N ARG A 94 1.98 44.97 12.74
CA ARG A 94 2.03 46.18 13.57
C ARG A 94 0.64 46.44 14.14
N LEU A 95 0.36 45.75 15.24
CA LEU A 95 -0.56 46.25 16.26
C LEU A 95 0.06 47.54 16.83
N GLY A 96 -0.53 48.68 16.48
CA GLY A 96 -0.44 49.91 17.26
C GLY A 96 -1.80 50.17 17.87
N LEU A 97 -1.98 49.78 19.14
CA LEU A 97 -3.19 50.00 19.92
C LEU A 97 -3.14 51.41 20.53
N LEU A 98 -4.24 52.15 20.34
CA LEU A 98 -4.78 53.33 21.04
C LEU A 98 -3.95 54.03 22.14
N THR A 99 -3.91 55.37 22.07
CA THR A 99 -3.98 56.24 23.27
C THR A 99 -4.83 57.49 22.99
N LEU A 100 -5.90 57.61 23.78
CA LEU A 100 -6.64 58.80 24.26
C LEU A 100 -7.06 59.90 23.28
#